data_AF-A0A1G3A3M9-F1
#
_entry.id   AF-A0A1G3A3M9-F1
#
_cell.length_a   1.000
_cell.length_b   1.000
_cell.length_c   1.000
_cell.angle_alpha   90.00
_cell.angle_beta   90.00
_cell.angle_gamma   90.00
#
_symmetry.space_group_name_H-M   'P 1'
#
loop_
_entity.id
_entity.type
_entity.pdbx_description
1 polymer ?
#
loop_
_entity_poly.entity_id
_entity_poly.type
_entity_poly.pdbx_seq_one_letter_code
_entity_poly.pdbx_strand_id
1 'polypeptide(L)'
;MYRPTGATNWTETSWQRVDETRDDTAHVPLRSLRPATAYEIRVESRSSAGAVPGQAIVGRFRTAPRRQAEARVVFTVTTGQCYEDQDVPGGGFKIYGAMLKLDPSFFVHTGDILYYDKLAKSLPLARWHWAAIYGLRTNVEFHRQVTSYFMKDDHDTLMNDCWPTMKTKFMGEFTFTQGQAVFLEQVGMGPRTYRTVRWGKDLEIWLPEGRDFRSPNHAPDGAEKSIWGKEQKQWFIRTVQASDATFRLLISPTPLVGPDRANKHDNHANKSFQHEGDELRTFLAAQKNMYVICGDRHWQYVSVDSRTKLREYSCGPASNQHAGGWSQDDQRPEHVYLNVTGGFLAGVVERDNGHPVLSMRHYSVDGALLHEEHLPAR
;
A
#
# COMPACT_ATOMS: atom_id res chain seq x y z
N MET A 1 -18.82 7.62 -15.96
CA MET A 1 -19.03 6.67 -17.08
C MET A 1 -17.73 5.95 -17.40
N TYR A 2 -17.79 4.74 -17.96
CA TYR A 2 -16.61 3.94 -18.28
C TYR A 2 -16.83 3.10 -19.54
N ARG A 3 -15.75 2.71 -20.21
CA ARG A 3 -15.78 1.78 -21.34
C ARG A 3 -14.47 1.02 -21.46
N PRO A 4 -14.47 -0.19 -22.04
CA PRO A 4 -13.23 -0.82 -22.45
C PRO A 4 -12.46 0.09 -23.40
N THR A 5 -11.14 0.15 -23.27
CA THR A 5 -10.28 0.99 -24.11
C THR A 5 -10.50 0.63 -25.58
N GLY A 6 -10.72 1.65 -26.42
CA GLY A 6 -11.03 1.48 -27.85
C GLY A 6 -12.49 1.12 -28.20
N ALA A 7 -13.36 0.87 -27.21
CA ALA A 7 -14.79 0.71 -27.47
C ALA A 7 -15.44 2.06 -27.81
N THR A 8 -16.52 2.05 -28.60
CA THR A 8 -17.27 3.28 -28.95
C THR A 8 -18.23 3.69 -27.83
N ASN A 9 -19.02 2.75 -27.32
CA ASN A 9 -20.11 3.02 -26.38
C ASN A 9 -19.63 3.14 -24.94
N TRP A 10 -20.11 4.17 -24.25
CA TRP A 10 -19.90 4.37 -22.81
C TRP A 10 -20.99 3.67 -22.01
N THR A 11 -20.59 3.07 -20.88
CA THR A 11 -21.51 2.65 -19.83
C THR A 11 -21.58 3.75 -18.78
N GLU A 12 -22.78 4.27 -18.55
CA GLU A 12 -23.03 5.33 -17.58
C GLU A 12 -23.45 4.75 -16.23
N THR A 13 -23.11 5.48 -15.18
CA THR A 13 -23.59 5.24 -13.81
C THR A 13 -24.57 6.35 -13.47
N SER A 14 -25.50 6.10 -12.56
CA SER A 14 -26.37 7.15 -12.03
C SER A 14 -25.55 8.30 -11.43
N TRP A 15 -26.06 9.52 -11.57
CA TRP A 15 -25.49 10.67 -10.87
C TRP A 15 -25.56 10.46 -9.36
N GLN A 16 -24.44 10.73 -8.68
CA GLN A 16 -24.33 10.66 -7.23
C GLN A 16 -24.12 12.07 -6.68
N ARG A 17 -24.87 12.42 -5.64
CA ARG A 17 -24.65 13.65 -4.89
C ARG A 17 -23.44 13.46 -3.97
N VAL A 18 -22.56 14.45 -3.95
CA VAL A 18 -21.46 14.57 -2.97
C VAL A 18 -21.93 15.35 -1.74
N ASP A 19 -21.30 15.09 -0.61
CA ASP A 19 -21.67 15.66 0.68
C ASP A 19 -20.52 16.52 1.21
N GLU A 20 -20.77 17.82 1.35
CA GLU A 20 -19.81 18.81 1.86
C GLU A 20 -19.33 18.48 3.28
N THR A 21 -20.17 17.80 4.08
CA THR A 21 -19.78 17.36 5.43
C THR A 21 -18.83 16.17 5.39
N ARG A 22 -18.65 15.56 4.23
CA ARG A 22 -17.78 14.40 3.92
C ARG A 22 -16.74 14.71 2.85
N ASP A 23 -16.26 15.95 2.81
CA ASP A 23 -15.19 16.40 1.92
C ASP A 23 -15.50 16.25 0.43
N ASP A 24 -16.79 16.26 0.09
CA ASP A 24 -17.29 16.12 -1.28
C ASP A 24 -16.79 14.84 -2.00
N THR A 25 -16.43 13.79 -1.27
CA THR A 25 -15.96 12.53 -1.86
C THR A 25 -17.11 11.65 -2.35
N ALA A 26 -16.84 10.84 -3.38
CA ALA A 26 -17.78 9.84 -3.89
C ALA A 26 -17.07 8.55 -4.28
N HIS A 27 -17.63 7.42 -3.85
CA HIS A 27 -17.19 6.08 -4.22
C HIS A 27 -18.23 5.42 -5.12
N VAL A 28 -17.87 5.19 -6.39
CA VAL A 28 -18.77 4.60 -7.39
C VAL A 28 -18.33 3.16 -7.71
N PRO A 29 -19.04 2.12 -7.22
CA PRO A 29 -18.69 0.74 -7.52
C PRO A 29 -19.02 0.39 -8.98
N LEU A 30 -18.00 0.07 -9.77
CA LEU A 30 -18.16 -0.45 -11.12
C LEU A 30 -18.27 -1.99 -11.08
N ARG A 31 -19.29 -2.55 -11.72
CA ARG A 31 -19.62 -3.99 -11.67
C ARG A 31 -19.64 -4.59 -13.06
N SER A 32 -19.61 -5.93 -13.11
CA SER A 32 -19.71 -6.70 -14.37
C SER A 32 -18.63 -6.35 -15.41
N LEU A 33 -17.44 -5.96 -14.93
CA LEU A 33 -16.31 -5.63 -15.78
C LEU A 33 -15.70 -6.91 -16.37
N ARG A 34 -15.29 -6.85 -17.63
CA ARG A 34 -14.48 -7.89 -18.27
C ARG A 34 -13.11 -8.00 -17.57
N PRO A 35 -12.62 -9.22 -17.29
CA PRO A 35 -11.30 -9.44 -16.70
C PRO A 35 -10.17 -9.13 -17.69
N ALA A 36 -8.96 -8.90 -17.19
CA ALA A 36 -7.76 -8.60 -17.99
C ALA A 36 -8.00 -7.53 -19.08
N THR A 37 -8.78 -6.49 -18.76
CA THR A 37 -9.21 -5.48 -19.73
C THR A 37 -8.84 -4.09 -19.24
N ALA A 38 -8.23 -3.29 -20.10
CA ALA A 38 -8.04 -1.86 -19.86
C ALA A 38 -9.35 -1.11 -20.11
N TYR A 39 -9.70 -0.19 -19.21
CA TYR A 39 -10.88 0.66 -19.28
C TYR A 39 -10.47 2.12 -19.30
N GLU A 40 -11.19 2.92 -20.06
CA GLU A 40 -11.23 4.36 -19.95
C GLU A 40 -12.38 4.75 -19.00
N ILE A 41 -12.14 5.74 -18.16
CA ILE A 41 -13.15 6.33 -17.27
C ILE A 41 -13.24 7.83 -17.54
N ARG A 42 -14.46 8.35 -17.53
CA ARG A 42 -14.74 9.79 -17.54
C ARG A 42 -15.64 10.11 -16.35
N VAL A 43 -15.16 10.98 -15.49
CA VAL A 43 -15.88 11.49 -14.32
C VAL A 43 -16.30 12.92 -14.63
N GLU A 44 -17.57 13.22 -14.42
CA GLU A 44 -18.15 14.53 -14.71
C GLU A 44 -18.85 15.07 -13.47
N SER A 45 -18.79 16.38 -13.28
CA SER A 45 -19.52 17.08 -12.23
C SER A 45 -20.65 17.95 -12.80
N ARG A 46 -21.60 18.33 -11.95
CA ARG A 46 -22.62 19.35 -12.23
C ARG A 46 -23.12 19.91 -10.91
N SER A 47 -23.56 21.18 -10.90
CA SER A 47 -24.02 21.85 -9.68
C SER A 47 -25.37 21.33 -9.17
N SER A 48 -26.26 20.91 -10.07
CA SER A 48 -27.56 20.34 -9.73
C SER A 48 -28.12 19.45 -10.84
N ALA A 49 -29.22 18.73 -10.57
CA ALA A 49 -29.88 17.90 -11.57
C ALA A 49 -30.40 18.78 -12.73
N GLY A 50 -29.99 18.45 -13.96
CA GLY A 50 -30.36 19.22 -15.16
C GLY A 50 -29.52 20.49 -15.40
N ALA A 51 -28.59 20.83 -14.50
CA ALA A 51 -27.63 21.90 -14.75
C ALA A 51 -26.67 21.56 -15.90
N VAL A 52 -26.07 22.61 -16.47
CA VAL A 52 -24.99 22.48 -17.45
C VAL A 52 -23.84 21.65 -16.85
N PRO A 53 -23.24 20.71 -17.62
CA PRO A 53 -22.08 19.96 -17.16
C PRO A 53 -20.96 20.87 -16.66
N GLY A 54 -20.37 20.50 -15.53
CA GLY A 54 -19.20 21.14 -14.94
C GLY A 54 -17.90 20.61 -15.53
N GLN A 55 -16.93 20.30 -14.67
CA GLN A 55 -15.64 19.77 -15.09
C GLN A 55 -15.73 18.27 -15.43
N ALA A 56 -14.83 17.83 -16.31
CA ALA A 56 -14.65 16.43 -16.63
C ALA A 56 -13.17 16.03 -16.49
N ILE A 57 -12.95 14.88 -15.86
CA ILE A 57 -11.63 14.24 -15.74
C ILE A 57 -11.69 12.88 -16.42
N VAL A 58 -10.68 12.59 -17.24
CA VAL A 58 -10.52 11.30 -17.90
C VAL A 58 -9.40 10.52 -17.22
N GLY A 59 -9.59 9.22 -17.07
CA GLY A 59 -8.57 8.32 -16.56
C GLY A 59 -8.67 6.95 -17.22
N ARG A 60 -7.87 6.02 -16.72
CA ARG A 60 -7.88 4.61 -17.11
C ARG A 60 -7.54 3.72 -15.93
N PHE A 61 -7.96 2.46 -16.02
CA PHE A 61 -7.59 1.42 -15.09
C PHE A 61 -7.59 0.06 -15.79
N ARG A 62 -7.03 -0.97 -15.16
CA ARG A 62 -7.03 -2.34 -15.68
C ARG A 62 -7.65 -3.29 -14.67
N THR A 63 -8.50 -4.19 -15.15
CA THR A 63 -9.08 -5.26 -14.31
C THR A 63 -8.13 -6.44 -14.19
N ALA A 64 -8.15 -7.09 -13.03
CA ALA A 64 -7.37 -8.30 -12.80
C ALA A 64 -7.75 -9.43 -13.80
N PRO A 65 -6.79 -10.28 -14.20
CA PRO A 65 -7.10 -11.50 -14.94
C PRO A 65 -7.92 -12.48 -14.11
N ARG A 66 -8.63 -13.40 -14.77
CA ARG A 66 -9.36 -14.47 -14.08
C ARG A 66 -8.39 -15.35 -13.28
N ARG A 67 -8.86 -15.91 -12.17
CA ARG A 67 -8.08 -16.77 -11.25
C ARG A 67 -7.29 -17.91 -11.92
N GLN A 68 -7.75 -18.44 -13.05
CA GLN A 68 -7.07 -19.54 -13.77
C GLN A 68 -6.27 -19.07 -15.00
N ALA A 69 -6.28 -17.77 -15.31
CA ALA A 69 -5.58 -17.23 -16.48
C ALA A 69 -4.11 -16.98 -16.15
N GLU A 70 -3.23 -17.53 -16.97
CA GLU A 70 -1.82 -17.15 -17.00
C GLU A 70 -1.69 -15.73 -17.57
N ALA A 71 -1.02 -14.85 -16.85
CA ALA A 71 -0.88 -13.46 -17.24
C ALA A 71 0.39 -12.89 -16.62
N ARG A 72 1.08 -12.05 -17.41
CA ARG A 72 2.15 -11.22 -16.87
C ARG A 72 1.54 -10.13 -15.98
N VAL A 73 2.07 -9.98 -14.78
CA VAL A 73 1.63 -8.98 -13.82
C VAL A 73 2.82 -8.17 -13.35
N VAL A 74 2.79 -6.86 -13.58
CA VAL A 74 3.74 -5.89 -13.02
C VAL A 74 3.04 -5.13 -11.91
N PHE A 75 3.65 -5.02 -10.75
CA PHE A 75 3.14 -4.17 -9.68
C PHE A 75 4.23 -3.33 -9.06
N THR A 76 3.85 -2.21 -8.47
CA THR A 76 4.77 -1.29 -7.79
C THR A 76 4.29 -0.99 -6.38
N VAL A 77 5.21 -0.85 -5.44
CA VAL A 77 4.94 -0.63 -4.01
C VAL A 77 5.78 0.53 -3.49
N THR A 78 5.19 1.41 -2.68
CA THR A 78 5.88 2.52 -2.02
C THR A 78 5.27 2.83 -0.65
N THR A 79 6.01 3.61 0.14
CA THR A 79 5.65 4.16 1.45
C THR A 79 6.21 5.58 1.58
N GLY A 80 5.87 6.30 2.64
CA GLY A 80 6.63 7.46 3.09
C GLY A 80 6.70 8.62 2.09
N GLN A 81 5.55 9.19 1.72
CA GLN A 81 5.46 10.33 0.81
C GLN A 81 5.13 11.65 1.52
N CYS A 82 6.04 12.09 2.39
CA CYS A 82 5.81 13.30 3.16
C CYS A 82 5.70 14.57 2.29
N TYR A 83 4.71 15.42 2.54
CA TYR A 83 4.44 16.60 1.70
C TYR A 83 5.64 17.53 1.56
N GLU A 84 6.45 17.71 2.61
CA GLU A 84 7.63 18.59 2.54
C GLU A 84 8.82 17.97 1.80
N ASP A 85 8.77 16.67 1.51
CA ASP A 85 9.87 15.90 0.92
C ASP A 85 9.64 15.59 -0.57
N GLN A 86 8.78 16.38 -1.23
CA GLN A 86 8.57 16.39 -2.68
C GLN A 86 9.89 16.69 -3.42
N ASP A 87 10.16 15.95 -4.50
CA ASP A 87 11.43 16.03 -5.25
C ASP A 87 11.24 16.40 -6.74
N VAL A 88 10.05 16.89 -7.10
CA VAL A 88 9.73 17.42 -8.45
C VAL A 88 9.52 18.93 -8.40
N PRO A 89 10.26 19.72 -9.21
CA PRO A 89 9.95 21.13 -9.41
C PRO A 89 8.50 21.34 -9.88
N GLY A 90 7.75 22.17 -9.17
CA GLY A 90 6.32 22.38 -9.42
C GLY A 90 5.39 21.39 -8.68
N GLY A 91 5.94 20.56 -7.82
CA GLY A 91 5.21 19.72 -6.87
C GLY A 91 5.07 18.27 -7.30
N GLY A 92 5.13 17.37 -6.32
CA GLY A 92 5.01 15.93 -6.49
C GLY A 92 6.31 15.14 -6.29
N PHE A 93 6.23 13.85 -6.62
CA PHE A 93 7.30 12.86 -6.43
C PHE A 93 7.73 12.22 -7.76
N LYS A 94 9.04 12.11 -7.99
CA LYS A 94 9.64 11.57 -9.21
C LYS A 94 9.26 10.11 -9.45
N ILE A 95 9.12 9.33 -8.36
CA ILE A 95 8.83 7.90 -8.40
C ILE A 95 7.60 7.58 -9.26
N TYR A 96 6.56 8.41 -9.25
CA TYR A 96 5.34 8.16 -10.00
C TYR A 96 5.58 8.17 -11.51
N GLY A 97 6.38 9.12 -12.00
CA GLY A 97 6.78 9.16 -13.41
C GLY A 97 7.67 7.97 -13.79
N ALA A 98 8.55 7.54 -12.87
CA ALA A 98 9.37 6.35 -13.07
C ALA A 98 8.53 5.06 -13.10
N MET A 99 7.58 4.90 -12.19
CA MET A 99 6.66 3.76 -12.14
C MET A 99 5.81 3.65 -13.40
N LEU A 100 5.30 4.77 -13.95
CA LEU A 100 4.49 4.74 -15.19
C LEU A 100 5.24 4.13 -16.38
N LYS A 101 6.58 4.29 -16.44
CA LYS A 101 7.40 3.69 -17.50
C LYS A 101 7.41 2.15 -17.45
N LEU A 102 7.04 1.55 -16.32
CA LEU A 102 6.95 0.10 -16.14
C LEU A 102 5.61 -0.50 -16.58
N ASP A 103 4.62 0.32 -16.95
CA ASP A 103 3.22 -0.07 -17.22
C ASP A 103 2.63 -0.99 -16.13
N PRO A 104 2.54 -0.53 -14.87
CA PRO A 104 2.09 -1.37 -13.76
C PRO A 104 0.64 -1.81 -13.96
N SER A 105 0.37 -3.10 -13.76
CA SER A 105 -0.98 -3.64 -13.66
C SER A 105 -1.72 -3.07 -12.45
N PHE A 106 -1.01 -2.87 -11.33
CA PHE A 106 -1.52 -2.18 -10.16
C PHE A 106 -0.39 -1.58 -9.30
N PHE A 107 -0.78 -0.71 -8.38
CA PHE A 107 0.07 -0.05 -7.40
C PHE A 107 -0.43 -0.35 -5.98
N VAL A 108 0.50 -0.45 -5.02
CA VAL A 108 0.18 -0.53 -3.59
C VAL A 108 0.89 0.58 -2.82
N HIS A 109 0.14 1.35 -2.05
CA HIS A 109 0.71 2.23 -1.03
C HIS A 109 0.60 1.52 0.32
N THR A 110 1.72 1.26 0.97
CA THR A 110 1.73 0.48 2.22
C THR A 110 1.29 1.28 3.44
N GLY A 111 1.29 2.61 3.33
CA GLY A 111 1.00 3.53 4.41
C GLY A 111 1.99 4.68 4.34
N ASP A 112 1.97 5.55 5.34
CA ASP A 112 2.64 6.85 5.30
C ASP A 112 2.32 7.60 3.99
N ILE A 113 1.04 7.56 3.63
CA ILE A 113 0.47 8.27 2.48
C ILE A 113 0.48 9.77 2.76
N LEU A 114 0.27 10.13 4.02
CA LEU A 114 0.20 11.46 4.59
C LEU A 114 0.99 11.45 5.90
N TYR A 115 1.13 12.63 6.51
CA TYR A 115 1.79 12.84 7.81
C TYR A 115 0.95 13.76 8.71
N TYR A 116 -0.15 13.24 9.26
CA TYR A 116 -1.09 14.03 10.05
C TYR A 116 -0.48 14.70 11.28
N ASP A 117 0.48 14.06 11.92
CA ASP A 117 1.13 14.55 13.12
C ASP A 117 1.89 15.86 12.95
N LYS A 118 2.11 16.30 11.72
CA LYS A 118 2.59 17.66 11.45
C LYS A 118 1.47 18.68 11.68
N LEU A 119 0.58 18.88 10.70
CA LEU A 119 -0.37 19.99 10.70
C LEU A 119 -1.83 19.57 10.95
N ALA A 120 -2.18 18.28 10.86
CA ALA A 120 -3.58 17.82 10.95
C ALA A 120 -4.10 17.75 12.39
N LYS A 121 -4.19 18.91 13.05
CA LYS A 121 -4.66 19.06 14.44
C LYS A 121 -6.20 19.15 14.57
N SER A 122 -6.91 19.05 13.46
CA SER A 122 -8.38 19.05 13.38
C SER A 122 -8.85 18.24 12.17
N LEU A 123 -10.12 17.82 12.17
CA LEU A 123 -10.72 17.07 11.06
C LEU A 123 -10.63 17.80 9.69
N PRO A 124 -10.91 19.11 9.58
CA PRO A 124 -10.73 19.84 8.32
C PRO A 124 -9.28 19.83 7.82
N LEU A 125 -8.30 19.94 8.72
CA LEU A 125 -6.89 19.88 8.32
C LEU A 125 -6.48 18.47 7.89
N ALA A 126 -7.00 17.42 8.52
CA ALA A 126 -6.76 16.05 8.07
C ALA A 126 -7.26 15.82 6.63
N ARG A 127 -8.48 16.29 6.31
CA ARG A 127 -9.02 16.29 4.93
C ARG A 127 -8.17 17.11 3.96
N TRP A 128 -7.74 18.30 4.40
CA TRP A 128 -6.84 19.13 3.60
C TRP A 128 -5.52 18.41 3.23
N HIS A 129 -4.98 17.53 4.07
CA HIS A 129 -3.77 16.77 3.71
C HIS A 129 -4.01 15.83 2.51
N TRP A 130 -5.18 15.20 2.42
CA TRP A 130 -5.56 14.42 1.23
C TRP A 130 -5.65 15.29 -0.01
N ALA A 131 -6.34 16.43 0.08
CA ALA A 131 -6.45 17.38 -1.02
C ALA A 131 -5.08 17.93 -1.44
N ALA A 132 -4.18 18.19 -0.49
CA ALA A 132 -2.85 18.70 -0.74
C ALA A 132 -1.96 17.68 -1.47
N ILE A 133 -1.86 16.44 -0.95
CA ILE A 133 -1.02 15.39 -1.56
C ILE A 133 -1.59 14.91 -2.90
N TYR A 134 -2.90 14.64 -2.97
CA TYR A 134 -3.53 14.15 -4.21
C TYR A 134 -3.95 15.27 -5.16
N GLY A 135 -3.72 16.53 -4.79
CA GLY A 135 -3.71 17.67 -5.70
C GLY A 135 -2.36 17.87 -6.43
N LEU A 136 -1.29 17.19 -5.98
CA LEU A 136 0.02 17.28 -6.63
C LEU A 136 -0.03 16.68 -8.04
N ARG A 137 0.64 17.36 -8.98
CA ARG A 137 0.59 17.02 -10.41
C ARG A 137 0.97 15.55 -10.68
N THR A 138 2.04 15.06 -10.06
CA THR A 138 2.51 13.67 -10.27
C THR A 138 1.53 12.64 -9.73
N ASN A 139 0.93 12.90 -8.57
CA ASN A 139 -0.03 12.00 -7.93
C ASN A 139 -1.31 11.93 -8.76
N VAL A 140 -1.84 13.09 -9.20
CA VAL A 140 -2.99 13.17 -10.11
C VAL A 140 -2.72 12.39 -11.40
N GLU A 141 -1.57 12.63 -12.03
CA GLU A 141 -1.24 11.97 -13.30
C GLU A 141 -1.11 10.46 -13.13
N PHE A 142 -0.48 9.99 -12.07
CA PHE A 142 -0.30 8.56 -11.80
C PHE A 142 -1.61 7.85 -11.47
N HIS A 143 -2.36 8.34 -10.49
CA HIS A 143 -3.54 7.65 -9.97
C HIS A 143 -4.73 7.70 -10.93
N ARG A 144 -4.74 8.63 -11.90
CA ARG A 144 -5.69 8.60 -13.02
C ARG A 144 -5.42 7.46 -14.00
N GLN A 145 -4.31 6.74 -13.88
CA GLN A 145 -3.89 5.74 -14.87
C GLN A 145 -3.68 4.33 -14.32
N VAL A 146 -3.46 4.21 -13.01
CA VAL A 146 -3.03 2.96 -12.38
C VAL A 146 -4.03 2.51 -11.33
N THR A 147 -4.49 1.26 -11.43
CA THR A 147 -5.29 0.62 -10.39
C THR A 147 -4.50 0.65 -9.08
N SER A 148 -5.04 1.30 -8.05
CA SER A 148 -4.31 1.58 -6.80
C SER A 148 -4.96 0.90 -5.60
N TYR A 149 -4.17 0.22 -4.77
CA TYR A 149 -4.56 -0.31 -3.48
C TYR A 149 -3.85 0.47 -2.38
N PHE A 150 -4.61 1.16 -1.53
CA PHE A 150 -4.03 1.83 -0.37
C PHE A 150 -4.19 0.98 0.88
N MET A 151 -3.23 1.16 1.77
CA MET A 151 -3.19 0.67 3.14
C MET A 151 -2.82 1.89 3.99
N LYS A 152 -3.20 1.90 5.27
CA LYS A 152 -2.80 2.98 6.17
C LYS A 152 -1.70 2.52 7.10
N ASP A 153 -0.87 3.48 7.48
CA ASP A 153 -0.04 3.36 8.67
C ASP A 153 -0.47 4.35 9.77
N ASP A 154 0.37 4.54 10.77
CA ASP A 154 0.17 5.44 11.90
C ASP A 154 -0.03 6.90 11.48
N HIS A 155 0.78 7.41 10.55
CA HIS A 155 0.73 8.78 10.07
C HIS A 155 -0.54 9.11 9.25
N ASP A 156 -1.18 8.08 8.69
CA ASP A 156 -2.48 8.15 8.00
C ASP A 156 -3.67 7.85 8.93
N THR A 157 -3.38 7.48 10.17
CA THR A 157 -4.39 7.17 11.19
C THR A 157 -4.49 8.26 12.23
N LEU A 158 -3.37 8.72 12.79
CA LEU A 158 -3.36 9.80 13.78
C LEU A 158 -1.98 10.45 13.89
N MET A 159 -0.98 9.71 14.37
CA MET A 159 0.39 10.19 14.63
C MET A 159 1.33 9.00 14.78
N ASN A 160 2.64 9.26 14.70
CA ASN A 160 3.69 8.25 14.86
C ASN A 160 3.43 7.27 16.03
N ASP A 161 3.58 5.98 15.75
CA ASP A 161 3.41 4.83 16.62
C ASP A 161 2.05 4.74 17.36
N CYS A 162 0.97 5.28 16.78
CA CYS A 162 -0.35 5.33 17.44
C CYS A 162 -1.08 3.97 17.53
N TRP A 163 -2.03 3.90 18.48
CA TRP A 163 -2.95 2.78 18.69
C TRP A 163 -4.35 3.27 19.14
N PRO A 164 -5.41 2.43 19.06
CA PRO A 164 -6.79 2.89 19.20
C PRO A 164 -7.16 3.58 20.52
N THR A 165 -6.58 3.15 21.64
CA THR A 165 -6.87 3.70 22.98
C THR A 165 -5.92 4.84 23.38
N MET A 166 -5.03 5.27 22.49
CA MET A 166 -4.06 6.31 22.76
C MET A 166 -4.77 7.66 22.99
N LYS A 167 -4.35 8.37 24.03
CA LYS A 167 -4.79 9.74 24.34
C LYS A 167 -3.61 10.68 24.22
N THR A 168 -3.81 11.79 23.52
CA THR A 168 -2.75 12.77 23.29
C THR A 168 -3.36 14.17 23.19
N LYS A 169 -2.61 15.18 23.66
CA LYS A 169 -2.92 16.60 23.39
C LYS A 169 -2.22 17.11 22.13
N PHE A 170 -1.22 16.38 21.64
CA PHE A 170 -0.39 16.80 20.52
C PHE A 170 -1.17 16.84 19.19
N MET A 171 -2.27 16.10 19.08
CA MET A 171 -3.14 16.10 17.90
C MET A 171 -4.29 17.10 17.97
N GLY A 172 -4.32 17.97 19.00
CA GLY A 172 -5.38 18.95 19.16
C GLY A 172 -6.75 18.29 19.27
N GLU A 173 -7.64 18.62 18.34
CA GLU A 173 -9.01 18.10 18.28
C GLU A 173 -9.14 16.87 17.39
N PHE A 174 -8.11 16.55 16.59
CA PHE A 174 -8.14 15.38 15.72
C PHE A 174 -7.94 14.09 16.53
N THR A 175 -8.83 13.14 16.31
CA THR A 175 -8.91 11.88 17.08
C THR A 175 -8.60 10.67 16.22
N PHE A 176 -8.19 9.57 16.86
CA PHE A 176 -7.96 8.30 16.18
C PHE A 176 -9.18 7.83 15.37
N THR A 177 -10.37 7.90 15.98
CA THR A 177 -11.64 7.51 15.32
C THR A 177 -11.95 8.38 14.11
N GLN A 178 -11.65 9.68 14.17
CA GLN A 178 -11.77 10.53 12.98
C GLN A 178 -10.80 10.09 11.88
N GLY A 179 -9.54 9.79 12.19
CA GLY A 179 -8.60 9.29 11.20
C GLY A 179 -9.02 7.96 10.55
N GLN A 180 -9.57 7.02 11.33
CA GLN A 180 -10.19 5.80 10.79
C GLN A 180 -11.31 6.12 9.79
N ALA A 181 -12.18 7.09 10.12
CA ALA A 181 -13.28 7.50 9.26
C ALA A 181 -12.80 8.24 8.01
N VAL A 182 -11.83 9.17 8.14
CA VAL A 182 -11.26 9.93 7.02
C VAL A 182 -10.59 8.98 6.03
N PHE A 183 -9.85 7.99 6.49
CA PHE A 183 -9.21 7.04 5.57
C PHE A 183 -10.23 6.31 4.68
N LEU A 184 -11.35 5.85 5.26
CA LEU A 184 -12.44 5.20 4.52
C LEU A 184 -13.31 6.17 3.72
N GLU A 185 -13.25 7.47 4.02
CA GLU A 185 -13.90 8.54 3.26
C GLU A 185 -13.11 8.90 2.00
N GLN A 186 -11.78 8.87 2.08
CA GLN A 186 -10.88 9.33 1.03
C GLN A 186 -10.45 8.23 0.08
N VAL A 187 -10.40 6.97 0.56
CA VAL A 187 -10.01 5.84 -0.25
C VAL A 187 -11.19 4.93 -0.59
N GLY A 188 -11.41 4.73 -1.90
CA GLY A 188 -12.43 3.83 -2.45
C GLY A 188 -12.14 2.33 -2.30
N MET A 189 -11.87 1.84 -1.09
CA MET A 189 -11.56 0.41 -0.83
C MET A 189 -12.72 -0.41 -0.22
N GLY A 190 -13.85 0.23 0.05
CA GLY A 190 -14.99 -0.38 0.75
C GLY A 190 -14.81 -0.39 2.28
N PRO A 191 -15.63 -1.15 3.02
CA PRO A 191 -15.73 -1.04 4.48
C PRO A 191 -14.65 -1.81 5.26
N ARG A 192 -13.83 -2.64 4.59
CA ARG A 192 -12.78 -3.44 5.24
C ARG A 192 -11.41 -2.95 4.77
N THR A 193 -10.56 -2.60 5.74
CA THR A 193 -9.20 -2.13 5.51
C THR A 193 -8.24 -3.27 5.18
N TYR A 194 -8.47 -4.49 5.69
CA TYR A 194 -7.75 -5.70 5.28
C TYR A 194 -8.49 -6.51 4.21
N ARG A 195 -7.75 -7.07 3.24
CA ARG A 195 -8.29 -7.81 2.09
C ARG A 195 -7.24 -8.62 1.33
N THR A 196 -7.69 -9.55 0.49
CA THR A 196 -6.85 -10.28 -0.48
C THR A 196 -7.34 -9.98 -1.90
N VAL A 197 -6.43 -9.93 -2.87
CA VAL A 197 -6.74 -9.73 -4.29
C VAL A 197 -5.97 -10.72 -5.15
N ARG A 198 -6.70 -11.40 -6.04
CA ARG A 198 -6.14 -12.34 -7.01
C ARG A 198 -5.83 -11.64 -8.34
N TRP A 199 -4.61 -11.82 -8.85
CA TRP A 199 -4.16 -11.31 -10.15
C TRP A 199 -3.72 -12.46 -11.06
N GLY A 200 -4.70 -13.15 -11.64
CA GLY A 200 -4.43 -14.31 -12.51
C GLY A 200 -4.12 -15.59 -11.74
N LYS A 201 -3.55 -16.58 -12.45
CA LYS A 201 -3.17 -17.89 -11.91
C LYS A 201 -2.00 -17.79 -10.94
N ASP A 202 -1.01 -16.98 -11.27
CA ASP A 202 0.30 -17.06 -10.64
C ASP A 202 0.46 -16.11 -9.44
N LEU A 203 -0.42 -15.11 -9.23
CA LEU A 203 -0.25 -14.13 -8.14
C LEU A 203 -1.53 -13.90 -7.31
N GLU A 204 -1.38 -13.96 -5.98
CA GLU A 204 -2.34 -13.44 -5.01
C GLU A 204 -1.62 -12.60 -3.95
N ILE A 205 -2.23 -11.48 -3.56
CA ILE A 205 -1.68 -10.53 -2.58
C ILE A 205 -2.61 -10.37 -1.38
N TRP A 206 -2.04 -10.29 -0.18
CA TRP A 206 -2.73 -9.98 1.06
C TRP A 206 -2.29 -8.62 1.58
N LEU A 207 -3.28 -7.79 1.90
CA LEU A 207 -3.12 -6.44 2.42
C LEU A 207 -3.77 -6.43 3.83
N PRO A 208 -3.01 -6.59 4.92
CA PRO A 208 -3.51 -6.51 6.29
C PRO A 208 -3.72 -5.06 6.74
N GLU A 209 -4.45 -4.88 7.84
CA GLU A 209 -4.58 -3.61 8.56
C GLU A 209 -3.72 -3.65 9.83
N GLY A 210 -2.93 -2.60 10.06
CA GLY A 210 -1.90 -2.55 11.11
C GLY A 210 -2.22 -1.65 12.31
N ARG A 211 -3.26 -0.81 12.25
CA ARG A 211 -3.55 0.22 13.26
C ARG A 211 -4.88 0.03 13.97
N ASP A 212 -5.90 -0.50 13.29
CA ASP A 212 -7.26 -0.52 13.82
C ASP A 212 -7.49 -1.45 15.02
N PHE A 213 -6.77 -2.57 15.08
CA PHE A 213 -7.07 -3.66 16.02
C PHE A 213 -5.95 -3.89 17.05
N ARG A 214 -4.91 -3.07 17.00
CA ARG A 214 -3.68 -3.31 17.75
C ARG A 214 -3.82 -3.00 19.23
N SER A 215 -3.12 -3.77 20.04
CA SER A 215 -2.86 -3.47 21.45
C SER A 215 -1.92 -2.27 21.60
N PRO A 216 -1.92 -1.59 22.76
CA PRO A 216 -0.93 -0.55 23.07
C PRO A 216 0.50 -1.05 22.95
N ASN A 217 1.41 -0.25 22.39
CA ASN A 217 2.80 -0.65 22.17
C ASN A 217 3.53 -1.03 23.47
N HIS A 218 3.20 -0.36 24.57
CA HIS A 218 3.81 -0.61 25.90
C HIS A 218 3.14 -1.74 26.69
N ALA A 219 2.05 -2.34 26.20
CA ALA A 219 1.47 -3.50 26.86
C ALA A 219 2.51 -4.66 26.90
N PRO A 220 2.54 -5.50 27.93
CA PRO A 220 3.41 -6.68 27.96
C PRO A 220 3.15 -7.57 26.74
N ASP A 221 4.23 -8.06 26.11
CA ASP A 221 4.11 -9.01 25.00
C ASP A 221 3.56 -10.37 25.48
N GLY A 222 2.86 -11.08 24.60
CA GLY A 222 2.23 -12.36 24.91
C GLY A 222 1.05 -12.70 23.98
N ALA A 223 0.39 -13.83 24.24
CA ALA A 223 -0.64 -14.39 23.36
C ALA A 223 -1.84 -13.49 23.06
N GLU A 224 -2.18 -12.61 24.00
CA GLU A 224 -3.30 -11.67 23.88
C GLU A 224 -2.90 -10.34 23.23
N LYS A 225 -1.59 -10.03 23.17
CA LYS A 225 -1.09 -8.81 22.53
C LYS A 225 -1.00 -9.03 21.02
N SER A 226 -1.57 -8.11 20.25
CA SER A 226 -1.68 -8.28 18.81
C SER A 226 -1.62 -6.94 18.09
N ILE A 227 -1.12 -6.92 16.87
CA ILE A 227 -1.28 -5.81 15.92
C ILE A 227 -2.51 -6.05 15.05
N TRP A 228 -2.67 -7.27 14.53
CA TRP A 228 -3.74 -7.58 13.58
C TRP A 228 -5.10 -7.85 14.23
N GLY A 229 -5.12 -8.14 15.53
CA GLY A 229 -6.28 -8.69 16.20
C GLY A 229 -6.59 -10.13 15.78
N LYS A 230 -7.41 -10.81 16.59
CA LYS A 230 -7.74 -12.22 16.41
C LYS A 230 -8.46 -12.52 15.08
N GLU A 231 -9.43 -11.70 14.71
CA GLU A 231 -10.28 -11.94 13.54
C GLU A 231 -9.49 -11.84 12.23
N GLN A 232 -8.68 -10.79 12.07
CA GLN A 232 -7.84 -10.61 10.88
C GLN A 232 -6.77 -11.71 10.81
N LYS A 233 -6.10 -12.04 11.92
CA LYS A 233 -5.10 -13.11 11.93
C LYS A 233 -5.69 -14.45 11.49
N GLN A 234 -6.87 -14.80 11.99
CA GLN A 234 -7.57 -16.01 11.57
C GLN A 234 -8.03 -15.95 10.10
N TRP A 235 -8.54 -14.81 9.64
CA TRP A 235 -8.88 -14.60 8.23
C TRP A 235 -7.66 -14.78 7.32
N PHE A 236 -6.53 -14.20 7.70
CA PHE A 236 -5.29 -14.28 6.94
C PHE A 236 -4.82 -15.73 6.79
N ILE A 237 -4.70 -16.46 7.91
CA ILE A 237 -4.29 -17.87 7.91
C ILE A 237 -5.20 -18.71 7.00
N ARG A 238 -6.52 -18.61 7.18
CA ARG A 238 -7.49 -19.38 6.39
C ARG A 238 -7.40 -19.08 4.89
N THR A 239 -7.26 -17.81 4.52
CA THR A 239 -7.26 -17.40 3.10
C THR A 239 -5.95 -17.73 2.41
N VAL A 240 -4.81 -17.60 3.09
CA VAL A 240 -3.51 -18.06 2.58
C VAL A 240 -3.54 -19.58 2.34
N GLN A 241 -4.04 -20.36 3.29
CA GLN A 241 -4.17 -21.82 3.16
C GLN A 241 -5.12 -22.24 2.03
N ALA A 242 -6.15 -21.45 1.75
CA ALA A 242 -7.10 -21.71 0.66
C ALA A 242 -6.59 -21.26 -0.73
N SER A 243 -5.49 -20.49 -0.79
CA SER A 243 -4.97 -19.96 -2.05
C SER A 243 -4.16 -21.00 -2.82
N ASP A 244 -4.50 -21.16 -4.09
CA ASP A 244 -3.77 -21.95 -5.07
C ASP A 244 -2.89 -21.09 -6.00
N ALA A 245 -2.60 -19.83 -5.64
CA ALA A 245 -1.69 -18.99 -6.42
C ALA A 245 -0.28 -19.59 -6.40
N THR A 246 0.41 -19.52 -7.53
CA THR A 246 1.82 -19.94 -7.61
C THR A 246 2.67 -19.14 -6.63
N PHE A 247 2.52 -17.82 -6.62
CA PHE A 247 3.17 -16.88 -5.70
C PHE A 247 2.13 -16.22 -4.80
N ARG A 248 2.47 -16.13 -3.51
CA ARG A 248 1.65 -15.47 -2.49
C ARG A 248 2.47 -14.34 -1.87
N LEU A 249 1.93 -13.13 -1.85
CA LEU A 249 2.64 -11.97 -1.29
C LEU A 249 1.84 -11.38 -0.13
N LEU A 250 2.46 -11.29 1.04
CA LEU A 250 1.98 -10.43 2.10
C LEU A 250 2.60 -9.05 1.86
N ILE A 251 1.78 -8.03 1.61
CA ILE A 251 2.24 -6.65 1.54
C ILE A 251 1.70 -5.97 2.79
N SER A 252 2.56 -5.55 3.70
CA SER A 252 2.24 -5.05 5.05
C SER A 252 2.63 -3.57 5.19
N PRO A 253 1.90 -2.74 5.98
CA PRO A 253 2.35 -1.38 6.30
C PRO A 253 3.70 -1.42 7.01
N THR A 254 3.78 -2.25 8.04
CA THR A 254 4.95 -2.35 8.92
C THR A 254 5.75 -3.63 8.70
N PRO A 255 7.05 -3.66 9.07
CA PRO A 255 7.93 -4.83 9.00
C PRO A 255 7.50 -6.03 9.84
N LEU A 256 7.82 -7.23 9.34
CA LEU A 256 7.72 -8.50 10.03
C LEU A 256 9.07 -9.16 10.29
N VAL A 257 10.07 -8.99 9.44
CA VAL A 257 11.37 -9.69 9.60
C VAL A 257 12.40 -8.82 10.33
N GLY A 258 12.53 -7.55 9.94
CA GLY A 258 13.59 -6.69 10.46
C GLY A 258 14.96 -6.99 9.84
N PRO A 259 16.07 -6.63 10.48
CA PRO A 259 16.22 -6.07 11.82
C PRO A 259 15.63 -4.65 11.96
N ASP A 260 15.41 -4.22 13.20
CA ASP A 260 14.98 -2.86 13.54
C ASP A 260 16.00 -2.15 14.44
N ARG A 261 15.80 -0.85 14.62
CA ARG A 261 16.44 0.00 15.61
C ARG A 261 16.06 -0.52 16.99
N ALA A 262 17.02 -0.52 17.90
CA ALA A 262 16.85 -1.10 19.23
C ALA A 262 15.73 -0.44 20.07
N ASN A 263 15.37 0.80 19.75
CA ASN A 263 14.35 1.59 20.44
C ASN A 263 12.97 1.59 19.77
N LYS A 264 12.75 0.82 18.68
CA LYS A 264 11.43 0.71 18.04
C LYS A 264 10.60 -0.40 18.70
N HIS A 265 9.31 -0.12 18.86
CA HIS A 265 8.36 -0.94 19.61
C HIS A 265 6.98 -1.05 18.93
N ASP A 266 6.92 -0.87 17.62
CA ASP A 266 5.70 -0.56 16.89
C ASP A 266 5.36 -1.56 15.77
N ASN A 267 6.20 -2.56 15.51
CA ASN A 267 5.95 -3.54 14.45
C ASN A 267 6.29 -4.98 14.88
N HIS A 268 5.95 -5.95 14.04
CA HIS A 268 6.16 -7.39 14.30
C HIS A 268 7.63 -7.80 14.34
N ALA A 269 8.54 -6.99 13.79
CA ALA A 269 9.98 -7.21 13.92
C ALA A 269 10.54 -6.73 15.27
N ASN A 270 9.74 -6.07 16.12
CA ASN A 270 10.16 -5.55 17.41
C ASN A 270 9.87 -6.53 18.55
N LYS A 271 10.69 -6.45 19.61
CA LYS A 271 10.50 -7.24 20.84
C LYS A 271 9.15 -7.02 21.51
N SER A 272 8.52 -5.87 21.29
CA SER A 272 7.22 -5.53 21.88
C SER A 272 6.06 -6.33 21.28
N PHE A 273 6.22 -6.92 20.09
CA PHE A 273 5.21 -7.76 19.43
C PHE A 273 5.83 -9.08 18.95
N GLN A 274 6.80 -9.59 19.72
CA GLN A 274 7.58 -10.75 19.33
C GLN A 274 6.72 -12.00 19.23
N HIS A 275 5.80 -12.21 20.18
CA HIS A 275 4.94 -13.40 20.20
C HIS A 275 4.13 -13.54 18.90
N GLU A 276 3.34 -12.53 18.53
CA GLU A 276 2.57 -12.56 17.29
C GLU A 276 3.49 -12.54 16.05
N GLY A 277 4.59 -11.77 16.10
CA GLY A 277 5.56 -11.76 15.00
C GLY A 277 6.15 -13.13 14.73
N ASP A 278 6.47 -13.91 15.77
CA ASP A 278 7.03 -15.25 15.65
C ASP A 278 6.01 -16.26 15.12
N GLU A 279 4.74 -16.16 15.51
CA GLU A 279 3.64 -16.95 14.94
C GLU A 279 3.49 -16.68 13.44
N LEU A 280 3.45 -15.40 13.05
CA LEU A 280 3.30 -14.99 11.66
C LEU A 280 4.51 -15.41 10.82
N ARG A 281 5.74 -15.16 11.28
CA ARG A 281 6.96 -15.56 10.56
C ARG A 281 7.01 -17.07 10.34
N THR A 282 6.67 -17.86 11.37
CA THR A 282 6.61 -19.32 11.28
C THR A 282 5.57 -19.79 10.27
N PHE A 283 4.35 -19.23 10.33
CA PHE A 283 3.28 -19.57 9.40
C PHE A 283 3.64 -19.23 7.96
N LEU A 284 4.16 -18.02 7.71
CA LEU A 284 4.54 -17.52 6.39
C LEU A 284 5.66 -18.36 5.77
N ALA A 285 6.71 -18.68 6.53
CA ALA A 285 7.84 -19.46 6.05
C ALA A 285 7.46 -20.91 5.67
N ALA A 286 6.41 -21.46 6.26
CA ALA A 286 5.90 -22.78 5.92
C ALA A 286 5.17 -22.82 4.57
N GLN A 287 4.83 -21.66 3.98
CA GLN A 287 4.12 -21.58 2.72
C GLN A 287 5.09 -21.59 1.52
N LYS A 288 4.77 -22.40 0.50
CA LYS A 288 5.54 -22.38 -0.75
C LYS A 288 5.39 -21.04 -1.45
N ASN A 289 6.51 -20.51 -1.97
CA ASN A 289 6.55 -19.29 -2.79
C ASN A 289 5.85 -18.08 -2.14
N MET A 290 6.00 -17.95 -0.81
CA MET A 290 5.47 -16.85 -0.02
C MET A 290 6.55 -15.84 0.30
N TYR A 291 6.28 -14.56 0.07
CA TYR A 291 7.20 -13.46 0.34
C TYR A 291 6.49 -12.30 1.05
N VAL A 292 7.24 -11.52 1.81
CA VAL A 292 6.75 -10.33 2.51
C VAL A 292 7.29 -9.07 1.85
N ILE A 293 6.44 -8.05 1.73
CA ILE A 293 6.81 -6.69 1.33
C ILE A 293 6.35 -5.75 2.43
N CYS A 294 7.16 -4.76 2.81
CA CYS A 294 6.80 -3.78 3.84
C CYS A 294 7.06 -2.31 3.45
N GLY A 295 6.30 -1.42 4.10
CA GLY A 295 6.54 0.02 4.21
C GLY A 295 7.20 0.39 5.55
N ASP A 296 6.84 1.55 6.13
CA ASP A 296 7.32 2.19 7.40
C ASP A 296 8.84 2.48 7.44
N ARG A 297 9.62 1.69 6.72
CA ARG A 297 11.08 1.80 6.67
C ARG A 297 11.46 2.74 5.58
N HIS A 298 12.12 3.82 5.99
CA HIS A 298 12.57 4.87 5.09
C HIS A 298 13.92 4.51 4.44
N TRP A 299 14.10 3.24 4.10
CA TRP A 299 15.23 2.73 3.32
C TRP A 299 14.82 1.45 2.62
N GLN A 300 15.55 1.11 1.57
CA GLN A 300 15.32 -0.12 0.82
C GLN A 300 16.17 -1.25 1.40
N TYR A 301 15.58 -2.43 1.53
CA TYR A 301 16.34 -3.63 1.92
C TYR A 301 15.69 -4.92 1.43
N VAL A 302 16.51 -5.97 1.47
CA VAL A 302 16.05 -7.37 1.48
C VAL A 302 16.61 -8.02 2.74
N SER A 303 15.72 -8.58 3.55
CA SER A 303 16.09 -9.30 4.77
C SER A 303 15.62 -10.73 4.73
N VAL A 304 16.40 -11.62 5.35
CA VAL A 304 16.03 -13.03 5.56
C VAL A 304 16.08 -13.35 7.04
N ASP A 305 14.96 -13.79 7.60
CA ASP A 305 14.88 -14.21 9.00
C ASP A 305 15.85 -15.37 9.25
N SER A 306 16.72 -15.21 10.24
CA SER A 306 17.77 -16.18 10.52
C SER A 306 17.22 -17.56 10.92
N ARG A 307 16.05 -17.58 11.57
CA ARG A 307 15.39 -18.79 12.07
C ARG A 307 14.51 -19.46 11.02
N THR A 308 13.52 -18.75 10.50
CA THR A 308 12.49 -19.31 9.61
C THR A 308 12.88 -19.26 8.13
N LYS A 309 13.91 -18.48 7.78
CA LYS A 309 14.29 -18.16 6.39
C LYS A 309 13.22 -17.40 5.60
N LEU A 310 12.22 -16.83 6.29
CA LEU A 310 11.26 -15.94 5.67
C LEU A 310 11.98 -14.73 5.09
N ARG A 311 11.59 -14.35 3.87
CA ARG A 311 12.17 -13.20 3.18
C ARG A 311 11.21 -12.03 3.14
N GLU A 312 11.75 -10.85 3.42
CA GLU A 312 11.05 -9.57 3.40
C GLU A 312 11.79 -8.56 2.51
N TYR A 313 11.01 -7.79 1.74
CA TYR A 313 11.48 -6.69 0.91
C TYR A 313 10.88 -5.37 1.42
N SER A 314 11.71 -4.41 1.82
CA SER A 314 11.21 -3.06 2.06
C SER A 314 11.27 -2.22 0.80
N CYS A 315 10.21 -1.46 0.54
CA CYS A 315 10.10 -0.63 -0.66
C CYS A 315 10.86 0.70 -0.60
N GLY A 316 11.20 1.19 0.60
CA GLY A 316 11.77 2.50 0.81
C GLY A 316 10.77 3.64 0.53
N PRO A 317 11.13 4.88 0.91
CA PRO A 317 10.23 6.02 0.88
C PRO A 317 10.19 6.68 -0.51
N ALA A 318 9.16 7.47 -0.77
CA ALA A 318 8.92 8.04 -2.09
C ALA A 318 10.00 9.03 -2.59
N SER A 319 10.84 9.56 -1.70
CA SER A 319 11.92 10.48 -2.06
C SER A 319 13.20 10.24 -1.27
N ASN A 320 14.33 10.69 -1.81
CA ASN A 320 15.62 10.62 -1.11
C ASN A 320 15.65 11.49 0.15
N GLN A 321 14.92 12.61 0.16
CA GLN A 321 14.85 13.51 1.30
C GLN A 321 14.16 12.85 2.50
N HIS A 322 13.21 11.96 2.22
CA HIS A 322 12.51 11.20 3.25
C HIS A 322 13.27 9.95 3.71
N ALA A 323 14.35 9.56 3.01
CA ALA A 323 15.17 8.41 3.37
C ALA A 323 15.97 8.64 4.65
N GLY A 324 15.96 7.66 5.55
CA GLY A 324 16.65 7.77 6.83
C GLY A 324 16.22 6.74 7.86
N GLY A 325 16.57 6.97 9.13
CA GLY A 325 16.25 6.04 10.22
C GLY A 325 17.13 4.79 10.27
N TRP A 326 18.08 4.64 9.35
CA TRP A 326 19.10 3.60 9.36
C TRP A 326 20.43 4.16 8.84
N SER A 327 21.55 3.60 9.29
CA SER A 327 22.87 3.95 8.76
C SER A 327 23.20 3.07 7.55
N GLN A 328 23.66 3.66 6.44
CA GLN A 328 24.11 2.91 5.27
C GLN A 328 25.22 1.89 5.61
N ASP A 329 26.01 2.18 6.63
CA ASP A 329 27.13 1.33 7.08
C ASP A 329 26.70 0.24 8.10
N ASP A 330 25.47 0.28 8.63
CA ASP A 330 24.93 -0.73 9.56
C ASP A 330 24.31 -1.90 8.77
N GLN A 331 25.12 -2.61 7.99
CA GLN A 331 24.70 -3.85 7.36
C GLN A 331 24.80 -5.01 8.37
N ARG A 332 23.64 -5.61 8.68
CA ARG A 332 23.52 -6.72 9.62
C ARG A 332 23.42 -8.07 8.89
N PRO A 333 23.67 -9.21 9.57
CA PRO A 333 23.67 -10.53 8.94
C PRO A 333 22.38 -10.94 8.23
N GLU A 334 21.24 -10.39 8.65
CA GLU A 334 19.95 -10.61 8.01
C GLU A 334 19.81 -9.89 6.66
N HIS A 335 20.55 -8.81 6.44
CA HIS A 335 20.47 -7.99 5.22
C HIS A 335 21.18 -8.67 4.05
N VAL A 336 20.40 -9.10 3.07
CA VAL A 336 20.88 -9.51 1.74
C VAL A 336 21.15 -8.28 0.85
N TYR A 337 20.35 -7.23 1.03
CA TYR A 337 20.49 -5.93 0.37
C TYR A 337 20.12 -4.83 1.36
N LEU A 338 20.88 -3.72 1.35
CA LEU A 338 20.62 -2.54 2.16
C LEU A 338 21.01 -1.28 1.37
N ASN A 339 20.07 -0.36 1.21
CA ASN A 339 20.32 0.93 0.60
C ASN A 339 19.43 2.01 1.23
N VAL A 340 20.05 2.97 1.93
CA VAL A 340 19.37 4.09 2.58
C VAL A 340 19.13 5.18 1.55
N THR A 341 18.10 4.96 0.75
CA THR A 341 17.70 5.82 -0.38
C THR A 341 16.18 5.78 -0.55
N GLY A 342 15.64 6.79 -1.23
CA GLY A 342 14.26 6.78 -1.68
C GLY A 342 14.08 5.99 -2.97
N GLY A 343 12.84 5.74 -3.34
CA GLY A 343 12.47 5.06 -4.56
C GLY A 343 11.24 4.20 -4.37
N PHE A 344 11.25 3.01 -4.97
CA PHE A 344 10.14 2.08 -4.88
C PHE A 344 10.56 0.64 -5.19
N LEU A 345 9.69 -0.30 -4.82
CA LEU A 345 9.82 -1.71 -5.20
C LEU A 345 8.88 -2.01 -6.36
N ALA A 346 9.33 -2.79 -7.34
CA ALA A 346 8.47 -3.40 -8.34
C ALA A 346 8.58 -4.92 -8.28
N GLY A 347 7.45 -5.60 -8.45
CA GLY A 347 7.41 -7.03 -8.69
C GLY A 347 6.91 -7.34 -10.09
N VAL A 348 7.54 -8.32 -10.74
CA VAL A 348 7.13 -8.83 -12.05
C VAL A 348 6.88 -10.32 -11.93
N VAL A 349 5.62 -10.73 -12.06
CA VAL A 349 5.25 -12.14 -12.20
C VAL A 349 5.05 -12.43 -13.67
N GLU A 350 5.86 -13.34 -14.19
CA GLU A 350 5.79 -13.79 -15.58
C GLU A 350 6.21 -15.25 -15.69
N ARG A 351 6.25 -15.78 -16.92
CA ARG A 351 6.66 -17.15 -17.18
C ARG A 351 7.90 -17.14 -18.08
N ASP A 352 8.96 -17.77 -17.61
CA ASP A 352 10.18 -18.03 -18.38
C ASP A 352 10.15 -19.49 -18.83
N ASN A 353 10.17 -19.73 -20.14
CA ASN A 353 10.04 -21.06 -20.75
C ASN A 353 8.86 -21.88 -20.18
N GLY A 354 7.74 -21.21 -19.90
CA GLY A 354 6.54 -21.82 -19.33
C GLY A 354 6.55 -21.99 -17.81
N HIS A 355 7.65 -21.69 -17.12
CA HIS A 355 7.77 -21.78 -15.67
C HIS A 355 7.52 -20.42 -15.00
N PRO A 356 6.64 -20.30 -14.00
CA PRO A 356 6.42 -19.03 -13.30
C PRO A 356 7.67 -18.54 -12.56
N VAL A 357 7.96 -17.25 -12.73
CA VAL A 357 9.05 -16.54 -12.05
C VAL A 357 8.50 -15.23 -11.48
N LEU A 358 8.86 -14.93 -10.23
CA LEU A 358 8.67 -13.62 -9.61
C LEU A 358 10.02 -12.90 -9.58
N SER A 359 10.11 -11.73 -10.21
CA SER A 359 11.28 -10.86 -10.09
C SER A 359 10.96 -9.69 -9.16
N MET A 360 11.78 -9.46 -8.14
CA MET A 360 11.65 -8.37 -7.18
C MET A 360 12.75 -7.34 -7.45
N ARG A 361 12.38 -6.08 -7.67
CA ARG A 361 13.28 -5.03 -8.17
C ARG A 361 13.16 -3.76 -7.35
N HIS A 362 14.27 -3.28 -6.79
CA HIS A 362 14.34 -1.97 -6.17
C HIS A 362 14.79 -0.93 -7.19
N TYR A 363 14.08 0.19 -7.25
CA TYR A 363 14.41 1.32 -8.11
C TYR A 363 14.71 2.56 -7.29
N SER A 364 15.59 3.43 -7.79
CA SER A 364 15.78 4.78 -7.25
C SER A 364 14.58 5.68 -7.58
N VAL A 365 14.56 6.89 -6.99
CA VAL A 365 13.56 7.93 -7.29
C VAL A 365 13.49 8.31 -8.79
N ASP A 366 14.61 8.20 -9.51
CA ASP A 366 14.70 8.53 -10.94
C ASP A 366 14.39 7.31 -11.85
N GLY A 367 14.13 6.13 -11.25
CA GLY A 367 13.82 4.90 -11.97
C GLY A 367 15.04 4.09 -12.41
N ALA A 368 16.21 4.31 -11.81
CA ALA A 368 17.36 3.44 -12.03
C ALA A 368 17.20 2.14 -11.23
N LEU A 369 17.47 0.98 -11.84
CA LEU A 369 17.44 -0.30 -11.14
C LEU A 369 18.64 -0.37 -10.17
N LEU A 370 18.37 -0.58 -8.89
CA LEU A 370 19.38 -0.63 -7.83
C LEU A 370 19.68 -2.06 -7.37
N HIS A 371 18.66 -2.92 -7.36
CA HIS A 371 18.76 -4.31 -6.96
C HIS A 371 17.68 -5.14 -7.64
N GLU A 372 17.98 -6.40 -7.94
CA GLU A 372 17.04 -7.36 -8.52
C GLU A 372 17.31 -8.77 -7.97
N GLU A 373 16.23 -9.49 -7.63
CA GLU A 373 16.25 -10.94 -7.41
C GLU A 373 15.22 -11.63 -8.31
N HIS A 374 15.60 -12.78 -8.86
CA HIS A 374 14.70 -13.67 -9.60
C HIS A 374 14.35 -14.90 -8.75
N LEU A 375 13.06 -15.17 -8.62
CA LEU A 375 12.49 -16.18 -7.74
C LEU A 375 11.66 -17.16 -8.57
N PRO A 376 12.28 -18.22 -9.14
CA PRO A 376 11.52 -19.25 -9.82
C PRO A 376 10.61 -19.97 -8.83
N ALA A 377 9.40 -20.32 -9.26
CA ALA A 377 8.47 -21.07 -8.44
C ALA A 377 9.07 -22.44 -8.05
N ARG A 378 9.00 -22.77 -6.76
CA ARG A 378 9.48 -24.02 -6.18
C ARG A 378 8.39 -25.08 -6.06
#